data_AF-A0A8J3RB85-F1
#
_entry.id   AF-A0A8J3RB85-F1
#
_cell.length_a   1.000
_cell.length_b   1.000
_cell.length_c   1.000
_cell.angle_alpha   90.00
_cell.angle_beta   90.00
_cell.angle_gamma   90.00
#
_symmetry.space_group_name_H-M   'P 1'
#
loop_
_entity.id
_entity.type
_entity.pdbx_description
1 polymer ?
#
loop_
_entity_poly.entity_id
_entity_poly.type
_entity_poly.pdbx_seq_one_letter_code
_entity_poly.pdbx_strand_id
1 'polypeptide(L)'
;MRATGPRGTRVYVFLFFVMFALAVTEFIVATVRIGDLKGAADRATDRTQELRDEMSALQADLTIKPESLRDADVPERLLLSLDKKTCDSFRACEDEKMPVIEVEVGHCDGGALCVSHHWLDGTPRLVRSDTYWWQSGRLRSAAITCHDTLSIGNEVSWRFDFHPTAAVFDTAQRRWKVSAYQAKFSLEKPDGNCSAMSASWAGTGEID
;
A
#
# COMPACT_ATOMS: atom_id res chain seq x y z
N MET A 1 -35.65 -39.12 86.81
CA MET A 1 -35.39 -39.00 85.36
C MET A 1 -36.34 -37.93 84.80
N ARG A 2 -35.84 -36.72 84.54
CA ARG A 2 -36.63 -35.61 83.97
C ARG A 2 -36.61 -35.74 82.45
N ALA A 3 -37.76 -36.02 81.86
CA ALA A 3 -37.96 -36.06 80.42
C ALA A 3 -37.85 -34.64 79.84
N THR A 4 -36.79 -34.38 79.09
CA THR A 4 -36.59 -33.20 78.25
C THR A 4 -37.60 -33.27 77.09
N GLY A 5 -38.59 -32.38 77.10
CA GLY A 5 -39.63 -32.32 76.09
C GLY A 5 -39.12 -31.85 74.71
N PRO A 6 -39.69 -32.34 73.60
CA PRO A 6 -39.17 -32.18 72.24
C PRO A 6 -39.61 -30.84 71.59
N ARG A 7 -39.32 -29.71 72.24
CA ARG A 7 -39.67 -28.38 71.72
C ARG A 7 -38.53 -27.64 71.00
N GLY A 8 -37.27 -28.05 71.19
CA GLY A 8 -36.12 -27.40 70.54
C GLY A 8 -35.96 -27.74 69.06
N THR A 9 -36.21 -28.99 68.66
CA THR A 9 -35.86 -29.51 67.32
C THR A 9 -36.66 -28.86 66.18
N ARG A 10 -37.91 -28.45 66.44
CA ARG A 10 -38.75 -27.80 65.41
C ARG A 10 -38.30 -26.37 65.08
N VAL A 11 -37.70 -25.66 66.02
CA VAL A 11 -37.22 -24.28 65.82
C VAL A 11 -35.93 -24.27 64.99
N TYR A 12 -35.01 -25.21 65.25
CA TYR A 12 -33.77 -25.33 64.49
C TYR A 12 -34.01 -25.75 63.03
N VAL A 13 -34.96 -26.66 62.78
CA VAL A 13 -35.33 -27.05 61.41
C VAL A 13 -35.92 -25.85 60.66
N PHE A 14 -36.80 -25.08 61.29
CA PHE A 14 -37.40 -23.91 60.64
C PHE A 14 -36.36 -22.83 60.31
N LEU A 15 -35.45 -22.52 61.24
CA LEU A 15 -34.35 -21.58 61.01
C LEU A 15 -33.39 -22.06 59.91
N PHE A 16 -33.09 -23.36 59.87
CA PHE A 16 -32.28 -23.95 58.82
C PHE A 16 -32.93 -23.79 57.44
N PHE A 17 -34.24 -24.05 57.31
CA PHE A 17 -34.96 -23.86 56.05
C PHE A 17 -35.01 -22.38 55.63
N VAL A 18 -35.16 -21.45 56.56
CA VAL A 18 -35.15 -20.00 56.26
C VAL A 18 -33.76 -19.54 55.79
N MET A 19 -32.71 -19.96 56.49
CA MET A 19 -31.32 -19.64 56.11
C MET A 19 -30.93 -20.28 54.78
N PHE A 20 -31.38 -21.51 54.53
CA PHE A 20 -31.15 -22.21 53.27
C PHE A 20 -31.91 -21.53 52.11
N ALA A 21 -33.17 -21.13 52.33
CA ALA A 21 -33.95 -20.40 51.33
C ALA A 21 -33.29 -19.06 50.96
N LEU A 22 -32.80 -18.31 51.96
CA LEU A 22 -32.08 -17.05 51.75
C LEU A 22 -30.78 -17.26 50.94
N ALA A 23 -29.99 -18.27 51.29
CA ALA A 23 -28.75 -18.60 50.57
C ALA A 23 -29.01 -19.03 49.11
N VAL A 24 -30.07 -19.81 48.88
CA VAL A 24 -30.48 -20.22 47.53
C VAL A 24 -30.93 -19.02 46.70
N THR A 25 -31.70 -18.09 47.28
CA THR A 25 -32.12 -16.89 46.55
C THR A 25 -30.95 -15.99 46.15
N GLU A 26 -29.96 -15.79 47.02
CA GLU A 26 -28.77 -15.01 46.66
C GLU A 26 -27.92 -15.70 45.58
N PHE A 27 -27.80 -17.04 45.65
CA PHE A 27 -27.08 -17.81 44.63
C PHE A 27 -27.77 -17.75 43.26
N ILE A 28 -29.11 -17.79 43.22
CA ILE A 28 -29.90 -17.63 41.99
C ILE A 28 -29.73 -16.22 41.42
N VAL A 29 -29.77 -15.18 42.26
CA VAL A 29 -29.60 -13.78 41.81
C VAL A 29 -28.18 -13.55 41.25
N ALA A 30 -27.15 -14.13 41.89
CA ALA A 30 -25.77 -14.03 41.42
C ALA A 30 -25.55 -14.74 40.08
N THR A 31 -26.13 -15.94 39.90
CA THR A 31 -26.00 -16.71 38.66
C THR A 31 -26.74 -16.06 37.48
N VAL A 32 -27.90 -15.44 37.71
CA VAL A 32 -28.62 -14.65 36.69
C VAL A 32 -27.79 -13.44 36.22
N ARG A 33 -27.17 -12.69 37.16
CA ARG A 33 -26.33 -11.53 36.82
C ARG A 33 -25.08 -11.90 36.01
N ILE A 34 -24.46 -13.05 36.28
CA ILE A 34 -23.30 -13.54 35.53
C ILE A 34 -23.72 -13.96 34.11
N GLY A 35 -24.90 -14.55 33.96
CA GLY A 35 -25.48 -14.88 32.65
C GLY A 35 -25.72 -13.63 31.79
N ASP A 36 -26.28 -12.58 32.38
CA ASP A 36 -26.56 -11.31 31.68
C ASP A 36 -25.26 -10.58 31.27
N LEU A 37 -24.24 -10.60 32.13
CA LEU A 37 -22.92 -10.02 31.83
C LEU A 37 -22.20 -10.79 30.72
N LYS A 38 -22.26 -12.12 30.74
CA LYS A 38 -21.67 -12.96 29.69
C LYS A 38 -22.40 -12.76 28.35
N GLY A 39 -23.73 -12.75 28.37
CA GLY A 39 -24.52 -12.47 27.16
C GLY A 39 -24.33 -11.04 26.62
N ALA A 40 -23.97 -10.07 27.46
CA ALA A 40 -23.61 -8.73 27.01
C ALA A 40 -22.19 -8.67 26.42
N ALA A 41 -21.24 -9.40 27.00
CA ALA A 41 -19.87 -9.52 26.48
C ALA A 41 -19.83 -10.23 25.13
N ASP A 42 -20.54 -11.37 25.01
CA ASP A 42 -20.62 -12.13 23.76
C ASP A 42 -21.25 -11.31 22.63
N ARG A 43 -22.31 -10.53 22.92
CA ARG A 43 -22.92 -9.57 21.97
C ARG A 43 -21.98 -8.43 21.57
N ALA A 44 -21.11 -7.98 22.46
CA ALA A 44 -20.12 -6.96 22.14
C ALA A 44 -19.01 -7.53 21.25
N THR A 45 -18.56 -8.76 21.51
CA THR A 45 -17.56 -9.46 20.70
C THR A 45 -18.11 -9.76 19.30
N ASP A 46 -19.33 -10.29 19.18
CA ASP A 46 -19.97 -10.54 17.89
C ASP A 46 -20.10 -9.26 17.07
N ARG A 47 -20.50 -8.14 17.71
CA ARG A 47 -20.62 -6.86 17.00
C ARG A 47 -19.29 -6.27 16.54
N THR A 48 -18.21 -6.50 17.29
CA THR A 48 -16.86 -6.12 16.85
C THR A 48 -16.33 -7.01 15.72
N GLN A 49 -16.73 -8.29 15.70
CA GLN A 49 -16.38 -9.22 14.65
C GLN A 49 -17.14 -8.86 13.36
N GLU A 50 -18.45 -8.61 13.46
CA GLU A 50 -19.30 -8.15 12.37
C GLU A 50 -18.80 -6.83 11.77
N LEU A 51 -18.45 -5.83 12.59
CA LEU A 51 -17.85 -4.58 12.10
C LEU A 51 -16.48 -4.78 11.44
N ARG A 52 -15.68 -5.73 11.92
CA ARG A 52 -14.38 -6.06 11.30
C ARG A 52 -14.59 -6.77 9.96
N ASP A 53 -15.58 -7.65 9.87
CA ASP A 53 -15.92 -8.38 8.66
C ASP A 53 -16.56 -7.43 7.63
N GLU A 54 -17.42 -6.50 8.06
CA GLU A 54 -17.95 -5.41 7.23
C GLU A 54 -16.84 -4.47 6.76
N MET A 55 -15.90 -4.07 7.64
CA MET A 55 -14.74 -3.28 7.23
C MET A 55 -13.87 -4.03 6.22
N SER A 56 -13.62 -5.32 6.44
CA SER A 56 -12.81 -6.14 5.53
C SER A 56 -13.52 -6.35 4.19
N ALA A 57 -14.85 -6.50 4.20
CA ALA A 57 -15.67 -6.57 2.98
C ALA A 57 -15.68 -5.23 2.23
N LEU A 58 -15.85 -4.10 2.92
CA LEU A 58 -15.75 -2.76 2.33
C LEU A 58 -14.35 -2.46 1.78
N GLN A 59 -13.31 -2.98 2.44
CA GLN A 59 -11.93 -2.85 2.02
C GLN A 59 -11.61 -3.75 0.81
N ALA A 60 -12.27 -4.90 0.68
CA ALA A 60 -12.19 -5.77 -0.49
C ALA A 60 -13.04 -5.26 -1.69
N ASP A 61 -14.18 -4.59 -1.42
CA ASP A 61 -15.11 -4.06 -2.41
C ASP A 61 -14.79 -2.60 -2.82
N LEU A 62 -13.79 -1.98 -2.15
CA LEU A 62 -13.03 -0.82 -2.63
C LEU A 62 -12.18 -1.24 -3.85
N THR A 63 -12.89 -1.60 -4.91
CA THR A 63 -12.33 -1.72 -6.25
C THR A 63 -11.60 -0.41 -6.52
N ILE A 64 -10.28 -0.46 -6.61
CA ILE A 64 -9.42 0.71 -6.83
C ILE A 64 -9.93 1.41 -8.08
N LYS A 65 -10.66 2.50 -7.90
CA LYS A 65 -11.11 3.30 -9.03
C LYS A 65 -9.89 4.01 -9.60
N PRO A 66 -9.79 4.19 -10.92
CA PRO A 66 -8.77 5.04 -11.53
C PRO A 66 -8.69 6.43 -10.87
N GLU A 67 -9.82 6.91 -10.36
CA GLU A 67 -9.93 8.14 -9.57
C GLU A 67 -9.13 8.11 -8.25
N SER A 68 -9.06 6.98 -7.56
CA SER A 68 -8.26 6.83 -6.33
C SER A 68 -6.75 6.84 -6.62
N LEU A 69 -6.35 6.36 -7.80
CA LEU A 69 -4.95 6.42 -8.27
C LEU A 69 -4.56 7.82 -8.71
N ARG A 70 -5.53 8.60 -9.20
CA ARG A 70 -5.32 9.97 -9.67
C ARG A 70 -4.72 10.78 -8.54
N ASP A 71 -5.37 10.86 -7.38
CA ASP A 71 -4.94 11.70 -6.26
C ASP A 71 -4.06 10.97 -5.23
N ALA A 72 -3.53 9.81 -5.60
CA ALA A 72 -2.63 9.07 -4.75
C ALA A 72 -1.27 9.78 -4.64
N ASP A 73 -0.81 9.95 -3.41
CA ASP A 73 0.48 10.52 -3.09
C ASP A 73 1.59 9.50 -3.38
N VAL A 74 2.71 9.98 -3.90
CA VAL A 74 3.91 9.16 -4.13
C VAL A 74 4.86 9.43 -2.96
N PRO A 75 5.63 8.45 -2.47
CA PRO A 75 6.62 8.71 -1.43
C PRO A 75 7.55 9.88 -1.80
N GLU A 76 8.12 10.52 -0.78
CA GLU A 76 9.05 11.64 -0.95
C GLU A 76 10.18 11.31 -1.93
N ARG A 77 10.66 10.06 -1.86
CA ARG A 77 11.69 9.51 -2.72
C ARG A 77 11.42 8.03 -3.02
N LEU A 78 11.32 7.70 -4.29
CA LEU A 78 11.08 6.35 -4.81
C LEU A 78 12.15 6.00 -5.84
N LEU A 79 12.94 4.95 -5.55
CA LEU A 79 13.94 4.43 -6.47
C LEU A 79 13.35 3.28 -7.29
N LEU A 80 13.38 3.42 -8.61
CA LEU A 80 12.79 2.50 -9.57
C LEU A 80 13.89 1.74 -10.29
N SER A 81 13.99 0.44 -10.04
CA SER A 81 14.87 -0.44 -10.80
C SER A 81 14.14 -0.94 -12.06
N LEU A 82 14.59 -0.50 -13.23
CA LEU A 82 14.01 -0.87 -14.53
C LEU A 82 14.93 -1.90 -15.21
N ASP A 83 14.48 -3.15 -15.23
CA ASP A 83 15.27 -4.33 -15.64
C ASP A 83 14.79 -4.97 -16.94
N LYS A 84 13.53 -4.79 -17.33
CA LYS A 84 12.97 -5.33 -18.58
C LYS A 84 13.37 -4.47 -19.77
N LYS A 85 14.35 -4.95 -20.54
CA LYS A 85 14.97 -4.24 -21.66
C LYS A 85 14.39 -4.64 -23.03
N THR A 86 14.30 -3.67 -23.94
CA THR A 86 13.99 -3.89 -25.35
C THR A 86 14.80 -2.89 -26.19
N CYS A 87 15.49 -3.36 -27.23
CA CYS A 87 16.35 -2.52 -28.05
C CYS A 87 16.36 -2.97 -29.50
N ASP A 88 16.53 -1.99 -30.40
CA ASP A 88 16.62 -2.24 -31.84
C ASP A 88 18.06 -2.13 -32.38
N SER A 89 18.93 -1.29 -31.81
CA SER A 89 20.29 -1.06 -32.39
C SER A 89 21.31 -0.32 -31.51
N PHE A 90 21.03 -0.07 -30.24
CA PHE A 90 22.02 0.57 -29.36
C PHE A 90 23.17 -0.41 -29.06
N ARG A 91 24.43 -0.04 -29.33
CA ARG A 91 25.61 -0.85 -28.94
C ARG A 91 25.68 -1.12 -27.43
N ALA A 92 25.16 -0.18 -26.63
CA ALA A 92 24.95 -0.37 -25.18
C ALA A 92 23.97 -1.52 -24.85
N CYS A 93 23.10 -1.90 -25.79
CA CYS A 93 22.23 -3.07 -25.72
C CYS A 93 22.86 -4.34 -26.31
N GLU A 94 23.77 -4.20 -27.26
CA GLU A 94 24.45 -5.31 -27.94
C GLU A 94 25.47 -6.01 -27.02
N ASP A 95 26.14 -5.26 -26.14
CA ASP A 95 26.91 -5.86 -25.07
C ASP A 95 25.92 -6.32 -23.98
N GLU A 96 25.68 -7.63 -23.85
CA GLU A 96 24.72 -8.31 -22.94
C GLU A 96 24.71 -7.82 -21.47
N LYS A 97 25.67 -6.98 -21.09
CA LYS A 97 25.84 -6.26 -19.82
C LYS A 97 25.01 -4.98 -19.74
N MET A 98 23.76 -4.99 -20.17
CA MET A 98 22.89 -3.84 -19.92
C MET A 98 22.67 -3.70 -18.41
N PRO A 99 23.04 -2.55 -17.81
CA PRO A 99 22.77 -2.32 -16.41
C PRO A 99 21.26 -2.15 -16.20
N VAL A 100 20.80 -2.56 -15.01
CA VAL A 100 19.55 -2.06 -14.45
C VAL A 100 19.62 -0.54 -14.46
N ILE A 101 18.57 0.11 -14.95
CA ILE A 101 18.47 1.56 -14.84
C ILE A 101 17.76 1.88 -13.53
N GLU A 102 18.39 2.70 -12.70
CA GLU A 102 17.79 3.22 -11.47
C GLU A 102 17.27 4.63 -11.72
N VAL A 103 15.96 4.77 -11.84
CA VAL A 103 15.31 6.08 -11.97
C VAL A 103 14.76 6.49 -10.61
N GLU A 104 15.06 7.71 -10.18
CA GLU A 104 14.47 8.26 -8.97
C GLU A 104 13.25 9.11 -9.33
N VAL A 105 12.13 8.85 -8.65
CA VAL A 105 10.91 9.65 -8.69
C VAL A 105 10.68 10.21 -7.30
N GLY A 106 10.42 11.50 -7.19
CA GLY A 106 10.20 12.14 -5.90
C GLY A 106 9.59 13.52 -6.02
N HIS A 107 9.35 14.16 -4.88
CA HIS A 107 8.81 15.51 -4.85
C HIS A 107 9.91 16.54 -5.00
N CYS A 108 9.69 17.53 -5.87
CA CYS A 108 10.56 18.71 -6.00
C CYS A 108 9.82 19.98 -5.54
N ASP A 109 10.54 21.11 -5.52
CA ASP A 109 10.00 22.39 -5.07
C ASP A 109 8.63 22.70 -5.67
N GLY A 110 7.66 22.96 -4.78
CA GLY A 110 6.26 23.21 -5.15
C GLY A 110 5.36 21.97 -5.15
N GLY A 111 5.85 20.82 -4.67
CA GLY A 111 5.04 19.61 -4.48
C GLY A 111 4.69 18.88 -5.78
N ALA A 112 5.35 19.22 -6.89
CA ALA A 112 5.24 18.46 -8.13
C ALA A 112 6.12 17.21 -8.06
N LEU A 113 5.71 16.15 -8.77
CA LEU A 113 6.59 15.00 -8.98
C LEU A 113 7.65 15.34 -10.00
N CYS A 114 8.84 14.86 -9.73
CA CYS A 114 10.04 15.05 -10.51
C CYS A 114 10.68 13.69 -10.76
N VAL A 115 11.41 13.59 -11.86
CA VAL A 115 12.22 12.42 -12.21
C VAL A 115 13.69 12.82 -12.26
N SER A 116 14.58 11.95 -11.82
CA SER A 116 16.02 12.12 -12.01
C SER A 116 16.68 10.80 -12.41
N HIS A 117 17.67 10.94 -13.28
CA HIS A 117 18.54 9.85 -13.72
C HIS A 117 19.82 10.49 -14.30
N HIS A 118 20.94 9.77 -14.28
CA HIS A 118 22.23 10.33 -14.69
C HIS A 118 22.30 10.72 -16.19
N TRP A 119 21.36 10.26 -17.01
CA TRP A 119 21.21 10.68 -18.41
C TRP A 119 20.38 11.95 -18.60
N LEU A 120 19.59 12.34 -17.60
CA LEU A 120 18.69 13.49 -17.69
C LEU A 120 19.42 14.78 -17.29
N ASP A 121 19.03 15.89 -17.91
CA ASP A 121 19.51 17.19 -17.49
C ASP A 121 18.68 17.71 -16.30
N GLY A 122 19.34 17.82 -15.14
CA GLY A 122 18.70 18.25 -13.90
C GLY A 122 17.63 17.29 -13.40
N THR A 123 16.55 17.84 -12.85
CA THR A 123 15.44 17.08 -12.26
C THR A 123 14.13 17.48 -12.96
N PRO A 124 13.83 16.92 -14.15
CA PRO A 124 12.62 17.28 -14.89
C PRO A 124 11.34 17.06 -14.08
N ARG A 125 10.46 18.06 -14.09
CA ARG A 125 9.12 17.95 -13.51
C ARG A 125 8.25 17.06 -14.37
N LEU A 126 7.61 16.07 -13.76
CA LEU A 126 6.66 15.20 -14.45
C LEU A 126 5.34 15.93 -14.67
N VAL A 127 4.83 15.81 -15.90
CA VAL A 127 3.50 16.28 -16.26
C VAL A 127 2.51 15.19 -15.91
N ARG A 128 1.47 15.57 -15.17
CA ARG A 128 0.39 14.67 -14.78
C ARG A 128 -0.66 14.60 -15.88
N SER A 129 -0.96 13.39 -16.35
CA SER A 129 -2.14 13.03 -17.13
C SER A 129 -3.27 12.59 -16.19
N ASP A 130 -4.36 12.05 -16.73
CA ASP A 130 -5.47 11.56 -15.90
C ASP A 130 -5.11 10.30 -15.09
N THR A 131 -4.24 9.45 -15.62
CA THR A 131 -3.93 8.13 -15.05
C THR A 131 -2.45 7.85 -14.84
N TYR A 132 -1.56 8.75 -15.24
CA TYR A 132 -0.11 8.55 -15.17
C TYR A 132 0.65 9.87 -15.22
N TRP A 133 1.94 9.82 -14.92
CA TRP A 133 2.87 10.93 -15.05
C TRP A 133 3.88 10.65 -16.13
N TRP A 134 4.31 11.68 -16.83
CA TRP A 134 5.33 11.53 -17.84
C TRP A 134 6.17 12.78 -18.03
N GLN A 135 7.35 12.60 -18.59
CA GLN A 135 8.13 13.69 -19.13
C GLN A 135 9.00 13.19 -20.27
N SER A 136 9.38 14.09 -21.16
CA SER A 136 10.32 13.83 -22.24
C SER A 136 11.27 15.00 -22.43
N GLY A 137 12.41 14.73 -23.05
CA GLY A 137 13.35 15.77 -23.38
C GLY A 137 14.48 15.25 -24.25
N ARG A 138 15.57 16.01 -24.29
CA ARG A 138 16.82 15.60 -24.95
C ARG A 138 17.88 15.34 -23.90
N LEU A 139 18.76 14.39 -24.17
CA LEU A 139 19.89 14.11 -23.29
C LEU A 139 20.89 15.25 -23.34
N ARG A 140 21.47 15.61 -22.20
CA ARG A 140 22.59 16.53 -22.16
C ARG A 140 23.89 15.74 -22.20
N SER A 141 24.65 15.90 -23.28
CA SER A 141 26.02 15.39 -23.38
C SER A 141 26.17 13.86 -23.23
N ALA A 142 25.16 13.07 -23.60
CA ALA A 142 25.30 11.62 -23.67
C ALA A 142 26.10 11.23 -24.92
N ALA A 143 27.31 10.68 -24.75
CA ALA A 143 28.06 10.09 -25.83
C ALA A 143 27.51 8.69 -26.13
N ILE A 144 26.90 8.51 -27.30
CA ILE A 144 26.43 7.22 -27.78
C ILE A 144 27.25 6.86 -29.01
N THR A 145 27.98 5.75 -28.96
CA THR A 145 28.81 5.29 -30.08
C THR A 145 28.02 4.31 -30.94
N CYS A 146 27.83 4.64 -32.21
CA CYS A 146 27.20 3.78 -33.23
C CYS A 146 28.25 3.40 -34.28
N HIS A 147 28.53 2.10 -34.51
CA HIS A 147 29.51 1.65 -35.51
C HIS A 147 30.82 2.48 -35.54
N ASP A 148 31.41 2.71 -34.36
CA ASP A 148 32.64 3.50 -34.15
C ASP A 148 32.55 5.01 -34.44
N THR A 149 31.35 5.52 -34.71
CA THR A 149 31.05 6.96 -34.80
C THR A 149 30.43 7.45 -33.50
N LEU A 150 31.02 8.50 -32.92
CA LEU A 150 30.52 9.14 -31.70
C LEU A 150 29.33 10.06 -32.04
N SER A 151 28.15 9.72 -31.54
CA SER A 151 27.00 10.62 -31.52
C SER A 151 26.94 11.35 -30.18
N ILE A 152 26.82 12.67 -30.22
CA ILE A 152 26.66 13.51 -29.01
C ILE A 152 25.16 13.65 -28.70
N GLY A 153 24.80 13.61 -27.42
CA GLY A 153 23.46 13.37 -26.90
C GLY A 153 22.36 14.37 -27.28
N ASN A 154 22.72 15.47 -27.94
CA ASN A 154 21.78 16.51 -28.39
C ASN A 154 20.76 15.97 -29.40
N GLU A 155 21.08 14.87 -30.08
CA GLU A 155 20.22 14.19 -31.06
C GLU A 155 19.40 13.05 -30.44
N VAL A 156 19.57 12.74 -29.16
CA VAL A 156 18.92 11.59 -28.51
C VAL A 156 17.83 12.13 -27.58
N SER A 157 16.59 11.73 -27.86
CA SER A 157 15.44 12.02 -27.01
C SER A 157 15.27 10.95 -25.95
N TRP A 158 14.74 11.36 -24.81
CA TRP A 158 14.32 10.47 -23.74
C TRP A 158 12.85 10.69 -23.42
N ARG A 159 12.21 9.64 -22.91
CA ARG A 159 10.87 9.68 -22.34
C ARG A 159 10.81 8.82 -21.09
N PHE A 160 10.16 9.32 -20.05
CA PHE A 160 9.83 8.56 -18.87
C PHE A 160 8.32 8.59 -18.62
N ASP A 161 7.75 7.43 -18.34
CA ASP A 161 6.35 7.22 -18.00
C ASP A 161 6.24 6.49 -16.65
N PHE A 162 5.41 7.00 -15.74
CA PHE A 162 5.16 6.44 -14.42
C PHE A 162 3.65 6.27 -14.20
N HIS A 163 3.22 5.03 -14.06
CA HIS A 163 1.84 4.61 -13.95
C HIS A 163 1.59 3.95 -12.59
N PRO A 164 0.84 4.58 -11.67
CA PRO A 164 0.27 3.86 -10.54
C PRO A 164 -0.62 2.73 -11.03
N THR A 165 -0.54 1.60 -10.33
CA THR A 165 -1.42 0.47 -10.58
C THR A 165 -2.21 0.06 -9.35
N ALA A 166 -1.74 0.41 -8.16
CA ALA A 166 -2.47 0.27 -6.92
C ALA A 166 -2.21 1.45 -5.98
N ALA A 167 -3.18 1.71 -5.11
CA ALA A 167 -3.04 2.64 -4.00
C ALA A 167 -3.69 2.09 -2.74
N VAL A 168 -3.13 2.44 -1.60
CA VAL A 168 -3.65 2.12 -0.26
C VAL A 168 -4.03 3.42 0.44
N PHE A 169 -5.15 3.43 1.15
CA PHE A 169 -5.58 4.59 1.91
C PHE A 169 -4.81 4.68 3.24
N ASP A 170 -4.03 5.74 3.43
CA ASP A 170 -3.37 6.05 4.70
C ASP A 170 -4.36 6.77 5.62
N THR A 171 -4.79 6.10 6.68
CA THR A 171 -5.74 6.64 7.66
C THR A 171 -5.16 7.74 8.54
N ALA A 172 -3.85 7.74 8.77
CA ALA A 172 -3.16 8.76 9.57
C ALA A 172 -3.06 10.07 8.79
N GLN A 173 -2.75 9.99 7.50
CA GLN A 173 -2.62 11.17 6.63
C GLN A 173 -3.92 11.54 5.90
N ARG A 174 -4.94 10.68 5.97
CA ARG A 174 -6.24 10.79 5.28
C ARG A 174 -6.08 11.00 3.77
N ARG A 175 -5.16 10.27 3.15
CA ARG A 175 -4.83 10.37 1.72
C ARG A 175 -4.58 8.99 1.13
N TRP A 176 -4.85 8.85 -0.16
CA TRP A 176 -4.40 7.68 -0.92
C TRP A 176 -2.89 7.76 -1.13
N LYS A 177 -2.19 6.64 -1.05
CA LYS A 177 -0.77 6.51 -1.36
C LYS A 177 -0.60 5.45 -2.43
N VAL A 178 0.24 5.73 -3.42
CA VAL A 178 0.61 4.73 -4.43
C VAL A 178 1.30 3.56 -3.73
N SER A 179 0.81 2.35 -3.96
CA SER A 179 1.35 1.11 -3.36
C SER A 179 1.91 0.15 -4.41
N ALA A 180 1.60 0.34 -5.69
CA ALA A 180 2.22 -0.38 -6.78
C ALA A 180 2.27 0.46 -8.05
N TYR A 181 3.26 0.20 -8.90
CA TYR A 181 3.50 0.98 -10.11
C TYR A 181 4.00 0.14 -11.28
N GLN A 182 3.87 0.74 -12.47
CA GLN A 182 4.60 0.39 -13.68
C GLN A 182 5.34 1.63 -14.15
N ALA A 183 6.59 1.48 -14.54
CA ALA A 183 7.41 2.58 -15.04
C ALA A 183 8.13 2.16 -16.32
N LYS A 184 8.34 3.11 -17.22
CA LYS A 184 9.09 2.92 -18.45
C LYS A 184 9.99 4.11 -18.73
N PHE A 185 11.26 3.83 -19.00
CA PHE A 185 12.22 4.78 -19.52
C PHE A 185 12.58 4.39 -20.95
N SER A 186 12.57 5.35 -21.88
CA SER A 186 12.87 5.11 -23.30
C SER A 186 13.87 6.13 -23.80
N LEU A 187 14.79 5.66 -24.64
CA LEU A 187 15.70 6.47 -25.44
C LEU A 187 15.40 6.23 -26.91
N GLU A 188 15.40 7.32 -27.67
CA GLU A 188 15.20 7.28 -29.11
C GLU A 188 16.20 8.22 -29.77
N LYS A 189 16.84 7.71 -30.82
CA LYS A 189 17.67 8.49 -31.73
C LYS A 189 17.05 8.40 -33.12
N PRO A 190 16.65 9.54 -33.74
CA PRO A 190 16.14 9.54 -35.10
C PRO A 190 17.25 9.21 -36.11
N ASP A 191 16.85 8.79 -37.31
CA ASP A 191 17.75 8.56 -38.43
C ASP A 191 18.60 9.82 -38.73
N GLY A 192 19.91 9.62 -38.86
CA GLY A 192 20.88 10.69 -39.13
C GLY A 192 22.24 10.11 -39.51
N ASN A 193 23.31 10.58 -38.87
CA ASN A 193 24.66 10.01 -39.06
C ASN A 193 24.79 8.58 -38.51
N CYS A 194 23.85 8.17 -37.66
CA CYS A 194 23.62 6.78 -37.29
C CYS A 194 22.25 6.35 -37.85
N SER A 195 22.07 5.07 -38.13
CA SER A 195 20.73 4.48 -38.29
C SER A 195 19.87 4.76 -37.06
N ALA A 196 18.56 4.85 -37.24
CA ALA A 196 17.61 5.03 -36.15
C ALA A 196 17.81 3.97 -35.08
N MET A 197 17.74 4.40 -33.82
CA MET A 197 17.94 3.53 -32.67
C MET A 197 16.92 3.80 -31.60
N SER A 198 16.41 2.73 -30.99
CA SER A 198 15.53 2.79 -29.84
C SER A 198 16.01 1.82 -28.76
N ALA A 199 15.87 2.23 -27.50
CA ALA A 199 16.08 1.39 -26.33
C ALA A 199 15.04 1.75 -25.28
N SER A 200 14.50 0.77 -24.58
CA SER A 200 13.61 1.01 -23.45
C SER A 200 13.81 0.02 -22.32
N TRP A 201 13.54 0.51 -21.11
CA TRP A 201 13.59 -0.22 -19.86
C TRP A 201 12.25 -0.04 -19.16
N ALA A 202 11.66 -1.15 -18.73
CA ALA A 202 10.42 -1.14 -17.97
C ALA A 202 10.62 -1.87 -16.64
N GLY A 203 9.83 -1.47 -15.65
CA GLY A 203 9.84 -2.07 -14.33
C GLY A 203 8.45 -2.01 -13.72
N THR A 204 8.17 -2.95 -12.83
CA THR A 204 6.96 -2.99 -12.01
C THR A 204 7.40 -3.20 -10.58
N GLY A 205 6.80 -2.49 -9.63
CA GLY A 205 7.18 -2.62 -8.23
C GLY A 205 6.05 -2.31 -7.27
N GLU A 206 6.23 -2.77 -6.05
CA GLU A 206 5.40 -2.44 -4.89
C GLU A 206 6.12 -1.42 -4.01
N ILE A 207 5.35 -0.62 -3.28
CA ILE A 207 5.83 0.41 -2.37
C ILE A 207 5.26 0.08 -0.99
N ASP A 208 6.15 -0.19 -0.05
CA ASP A 208 5.84 -0.46 1.36
C ASP A 208 5.49 0.82 2.15
#